data_AF-A0AAQ3LDL7-F1
#
_entry.id   AF-A0AAQ3LDL7-F1
#
_cell.length_a   1.000
_cell.length_b   1.000
_cell.length_c   1.000
_cell.angle_alpha   90.00
_cell.angle_beta   90.00
_cell.angle_gamma   90.00
#
_symmetry.space_group_name_H-M   'P 1'
#
loop_
_entity.id
_entity.type
_entity.pdbx_description
1 polymer ?
#
loop_
_entity_poly.entity_id
_entity_poly.type
_entity_poly.pdbx_seq_one_letter_code
_entity_poly.pdbx_strand_id
1 'polypeptide(L)' 'MSTPTKKLRLGPLPSSSSVKLTFTCPASLKDELDRYAQLHAQTYGESVDAATLIPHMLEAFMAGDRGFRKIRK' A
#
# COMPACT_ATOMS: atom_id res chain seq x y z
N MET A 1 27.97 32.37 29.83
CA MET A 1 28.06 32.45 28.35
C MET A 1 27.72 31.08 27.80
N SER A 2 26.48 30.87 27.35
CA SER A 2 26.00 29.58 26.85
C SER A 2 26.37 29.41 25.38
N THR A 3 27.14 28.37 25.04
CA THR A 3 27.54 28.05 23.67
C THR A 3 26.36 27.53 22.84
N PRO A 4 26.12 28.01 21.61
CA PRO A 4 25.01 27.55 20.79
C PRO A 4 25.32 26.14 20.26
N THR A 5 24.42 25.19 20.53
CA THR A 5 24.42 23.88 19.88
C THR A 5 24.29 24.08 18.36
N LYS A 6 25.30 23.64 17.60
CA LYS A 6 25.26 23.62 16.14
C LYS A 6 24.06 22.78 15.70
N LYS A 7 22.95 23.43 15.34
CA LYS A 7 21.80 22.78 14.73
C LYS A 7 22.24 22.18 13.40
N LEU A 8 22.08 20.87 13.24
CA LEU A 8 22.32 20.18 11.99
C LEU A 8 21.42 20.79 10.91
N ARG A 9 21.94 20.96 9.69
CA ARG A 9 21.20 21.56 8.56
C ARG A 9 20.03 20.67 8.09
N LEU A 10 20.07 19.39 8.45
CA LEU A 10 19.02 18.44 8.20
C LEU A 10 18.18 18.29 9.47
N GLY A 11 16.90 18.66 9.38
CA GLY A 11 15.92 18.38 10.42
C GLY A 11 15.62 16.88 10.53
N PRO A 12 14.75 16.47 11.47
CA PRO A 12 14.30 15.08 11.56
C PRO A 12 13.73 14.63 10.22
N LEU A 13 14.16 13.45 9.77
CA LEU A 13 13.68 12.86 8.53
C LEU A 13 12.22 12.41 8.67
N PRO A 14 11.42 12.47 7.59
CA PRO A 14 10.07 11.91 7.61
C PRO A 14 10.10 10.42 7.95
N SER A 15 9.12 9.97 8.74
CA SER A 15 8.97 8.55 9.07
C SER A 15 8.68 7.76 7.79
N SER A 16 9.57 6.86 7.42
CA SER A 16 9.44 5.95 6.27
C SER A 16 8.83 4.60 6.67
N SER A 17 7.97 4.57 7.70
CA SER A 17 7.45 3.32 8.26
C SER A 17 6.59 2.56 7.25
N SER A 18 7.14 1.49 6.69
CA SER A 18 6.42 0.48 5.91
C SER A 18 6.04 -0.70 6.81
N VAL A 19 4.79 -1.16 6.75
CA VAL A 19 4.34 -2.35 7.48
C VAL A 19 4.18 -3.51 6.49
N LYS A 20 4.88 -4.62 6.74
CA LYS A 20 4.69 -5.86 5.99
C LYS A 20 3.58 -6.68 6.64
N LEU A 21 2.56 -7.02 5.87
CA LEU A 21 1.47 -7.90 6.28
C LEU A 21 1.60 -9.25 5.56
N THR A 22 1.40 -10.34 6.28
CA THR A 22 1.29 -11.70 5.72
C THR A 22 -0.10 -12.23 6.07
N PHE A 23 -0.82 -12.75 5.09
CA PHE A 23 -2.15 -13.34 5.31
C PHE A 23 -2.27 -14.66 4.55
N THR A 24 -3.10 -15.54 5.09
CA THR A 24 -3.50 -16.78 4.42
C THR A 24 -4.73 -16.49 3.58
N CYS A 25 -4.74 -16.93 2.33
CA CYS A 25 -5.92 -16.87 1.46
C CYS A 25 -6.23 -18.23 0.85
N PRO A 26 -7.49 -18.46 0.44
CA PRO A 26 -7.83 -19.62 -0.37
C PRO A 26 -7.04 -19.62 -1.69
N ALA A 27 -6.65 -20.81 -2.17
CA ALA A 27 -5.94 -20.95 -3.44
C ALA A 27 -6.72 -20.33 -4.62
N SER A 28 -8.04 -20.48 -4.62
CA SER A 28 -8.91 -19.89 -5.65
C SER A 28 -8.79 -18.36 -5.72
N LEU A 29 -8.62 -17.68 -4.58
CA LEU A 29 -8.43 -16.23 -4.56
C LEU A 29 -7.06 -15.84 -5.14
N LYS A 30 -6.02 -16.64 -4.87
CA LYS A 30 -4.70 -16.40 -5.47
C LYS A 30 -4.75 -16.54 -7.00
N ASP A 31 -5.43 -17.55 -7.50
CA ASP A 31 -5.60 -17.76 -8.95
C ASP A 31 -6.34 -16.60 -9.63
N GLU A 32 -7.39 -16.08 -8.98
CA GLU A 32 -8.11 -14.90 -9.48
C GLU A 32 -7.25 -13.64 -9.48
N LEU A 33 -6.46 -13.42 -8.42
CA LEU A 33 -5.54 -12.28 -8.32
C LEU A 33 -4.45 -12.34 -9.40
N ASP A 34 -3.91 -13.52 -9.69
CA ASP A 34 -2.91 -13.72 -10.75
C ASP A 34 -3.50 -13.45 -12.12
N ARG A 35 -4.73 -13.93 -12.37
CA ARG A 35 -5.45 -13.65 -13.60
C ARG A 35 -5.73 -12.16 -13.77
N TYR A 36 -6.10 -11.48 -12.69
CA TYR A 36 -6.31 -10.04 -12.70
C TYR A 36 -5.02 -9.29 -13.07
N ALA A 37 -3.89 -9.68 -12.47
CA ALA A 37 -2.58 -9.10 -12.76
C ALA A 37 -2.16 -9.30 -14.22
N GLN A 38 -2.43 -10.48 -14.80
CA GLN A 38 -2.20 -10.75 -16.22
C GLN A 38 -3.06 -9.86 -17.13
N LEU A 39 -4.34 -9.68 -16.82
CA LEU A 39 -5.24 -8.80 -17.58
C LEU A 39 -4.83 -7.32 -17.47
N HIS A 40 -4.39 -6.90 -16.29
CA HIS A 40 -3.85 -5.56 -16.08
C HIS A 40 -2.61 -5.34 -16.96
N ALA A 41 -1.69 -6.30 -16.99
CA ALA A 41 -0.50 -6.24 -17.84
C ALA A 41 -0.83 -6.19 -19.33
N GLN A 42 -1.83 -6.94 -19.79
CA GLN A 42 -2.30 -6.88 -21.18
C GLN A 42 -2.90 -5.52 -21.53
N THR A 43 -3.57 -4.88 -20.57
CA THR A 43 -4.27 -3.60 -20.77
C THR A 43 -3.30 -2.41 -20.78
N TYR A 44 -2.30 -2.42 -19.89
CA TYR A 44 -1.40 -1.29 -19.67
C TYR A 44 0.04 -1.52 -20.17
N GLY A 45 0.34 -2.72 -20.70
CA GLY A 45 1.63 -3.06 -21.28
C GLY A 45 2.76 -3.31 -20.26
N GLU A 46 2.46 -3.28 -18.96
CA GLU A 46 3.43 -3.48 -17.88
C GLU A 46 3.07 -4.70 -17.04
N SER A 47 4.01 -5.65 -16.96
CA SER A 47 3.85 -6.82 -16.10
C SER A 47 3.93 -6.42 -14.64
N VAL A 48 2.86 -6.70 -13.91
CA VAL A 48 2.74 -6.46 -12.47
C VAL A 48 2.35 -7.75 -11.78
N ASP A 49 2.85 -7.96 -10.56
CA ASP A 49 2.44 -9.07 -9.71
C ASP A 49 1.17 -8.70 -8.92
N ALA A 50 0.38 -9.71 -8.57
CA ALA A 50 -0.76 -9.58 -7.68
C ALA A 50 -0.35 -8.89 -6.36
N ALA A 51 0.81 -9.21 -5.79
CA ALA A 51 1.29 -8.59 -4.55
C ALA A 51 1.45 -7.07 -4.65
N THR A 52 1.76 -6.55 -5.84
CA THR A 52 1.85 -5.11 -6.10
C THR A 52 0.47 -4.47 -6.23
N LEU A 53 -0.50 -5.18 -6.77
CA LEU A 53 -1.87 -4.68 -6.96
C LEU A 53 -2.71 -4.72 -5.68
N ILE A 54 -2.50 -5.73 -4.82
CA ILE A 54 -3.30 -5.95 -3.60
C ILE A 54 -3.41 -4.70 -2.72
N PRO A 55 -2.33 -3.96 -2.39
CA PRO A 55 -2.44 -2.74 -1.60
C PRO A 55 -3.36 -1.70 -2.23
N HIS A 56 -3.28 -1.49 -3.54
CA HIS A 56 -4.12 -0.54 -4.27
C HIS A 56 -5.58 -1.00 -4.31
N MET A 57 -5.83 -2.30 -4.50
CA MET A 57 -7.18 -2.87 -4.47
C MET A 57 -7.82 -2.70 -3.09
N LEU A 58 -7.06 -2.94 -2.02
CA LEU A 58 -7.53 -2.76 -0.64
C LEU A 58 -7.79 -1.28 -0.31
N GLU A 59 -6.93 -0.37 -0.76
CA GLU A 59 -7.15 1.07 -0.60
C GLU A 59 -8.43 1.52 -1.30
N ALA A 60 -8.62 1.11 -2.56
CA ALA A 60 -9.83 1.41 -3.33
C ALA A 60 -11.08 0.81 -2.67
N PHE A 61 -11.00 -0.41 -2.15
CA PHE A 61 -12.07 -1.05 -1.40
C PHE A 61 -12.45 -0.24 -0.15
N MET A 62 -11.47 0.12 0.69
CA MET A 62 -11.69 0.91 1.91
C MET A 62 -12.24 2.31 1.61
N ALA A 63 -11.78 2.93 0.51
CA ALA A 63 -12.28 4.23 0.05
C ALA A 63 -13.70 4.14 -0.54
N GLY A 64 -14.07 3.01 -1.13
CA GLY A 64 -15.40 2.75 -1.70
C GLY A 64 -16.45 2.34 -0.68
N ASP A 65 -16.06 1.73 0.44
CA ASP A 65 -16.98 1.26 1.47
C ASP A 65 -17.60 2.43 2.27
N ARG A 66 -18.81 2.83 1.89
CA ARG A 66 -19.55 3.91 2.54
C ARG A 66 -19.94 3.57 3.99
N GLY A 67 -20.21 2.30 4.28
CA GLY A 67 -20.55 1.84 5.63
C GLY A 67 -19.36 2.01 6.56
N PHE A 68 -18.20 1.51 6.12
CA PHE A 68 -16.93 1.70 6.82
C PHE A 68 -16.59 3.19 6.99
N ARG A 69 -16.71 3.99 5.93
CA ARG A 69 -16.41 5.43 5.98
C ARG A 69 -17.28 6.23 6.94
N LYS A 70 -18.51 5.79 7.23
CA LYS A 70 -19.37 6.44 8.24
C LYS A 70 -18.88 6.18 9.66
N ILE A 71 -18.28 5.02 9.91
CA ILE A 71 -17.78 4.59 11.22
C ILE A 71 -16.36 5.13 11.48
N ARG A 72 -15.54 5.28 10.43
CA ARG A 72 -14.15 5.79 10.48
C ARG A 72 -14.01 7.28 10.86
N LYS A 73 -15.02 7.90 11.47
CA LYS A 73 -14.92 9.28 11.97
C LYS A 73 -14.19 9.32 13.30
#